data_AF-A0A1F8N582-F1
#
_entry.id   AF-A0A1F8N582-F1
#
_cell.length_a   1.000
_cell.length_b   1.000
_cell.length_c   1.000
_cell.angle_alpha   90.00
_cell.angle_beta   90.00
_cell.angle_gamma   90.00
#
_symmetry.space_group_name_H-M   'P 1'
#
loop_
_entity.id
_entity.type
_entity.pdbx_description
1 polymer ?
#
loop_
_entity_poly.entity_id
_entity_poly.type
_entity_poly.pdbx_seq_one_letter_code
_entity_poly.pdbx_strand_id
1 'polypeptide(L)' 'MVEIAAKVGVDQSQIWRIESGKTDTKGSFLFKFITAVSGDPNDVALLINNPLATKEDGERVARLRKELIK' A
#
# COMPACT_ATOMS: atom_id res chain seq x y z
N MET A 1 -9.95 -7.78 3.25
CA MET A 1 -10.26 -6.78 2.19
C MET A 1 -11.50 -5.97 2.46
N VAL A 2 -12.66 -6.58 2.74
CA VAL A 2 -13.90 -5.85 3.11
C VAL A 2 -13.68 -4.89 4.30
N GLU A 3 -13.01 -5.36 5.35
CA GLU A 3 -12.71 -4.54 6.54
C GLU A 3 -11.77 -3.36 6.24
N ILE A 4 -10.80 -3.56 5.34
CA ILE A 4 -9.88 -2.49 4.93
C ILE A 4 -10.63 -1.44 4.13
N ALA A 5 -11.49 -1.85 3.19
CA ALA A 5 -12.35 -0.95 2.40
C ALA A 5 -13.19 -0.03 3.29
N ALA A 6 -13.82 -0.60 4.33
CA ALA A 6 -14.55 0.16 5.33
C ALA A 6 -13.65 1.14 6.11
N LYS A 7 -12.47 0.71 6.56
CA LYS A 7 -11.50 1.55 7.29
C LYS A 7 -10.98 2.73 6.47
N VAL A 8 -10.80 2.57 5.16
CA VAL A 8 -10.33 3.66 4.28
C VAL A 8 -11.48 4.49 3.68
N GLY A 9 -12.72 4.06 3.85
CA GLY A 9 -13.92 4.75 3.36
C GLY A 9 -14.10 4.65 1.84
N VAL A 10 -13.77 3.51 1.23
CA VAL A 10 -14.01 3.27 -0.20
C VAL A 10 -14.69 1.94 -0.45
N ASP A 11 -15.28 1.79 -1.64
CA ASP A 11 -15.81 0.53 -2.11
C ASP A 11 -14.69 -0.48 -2.43
N GLN A 12 -14.94 -1.77 -2.20
CA GLN A 12 -13.96 -2.83 -2.45
C GLN A 12 -13.50 -2.88 -3.91
N SER A 13 -14.38 -2.56 -4.88
CA SER A 13 -14.02 -2.50 -6.30
C SER A 13 -12.95 -1.44 -6.58
N GLN A 14 -12.90 -0.37 -5.80
CA GLN A 14 -11.89 0.66 -5.95
C GLN A 14 -10.51 0.16 -5.52
N ILE A 15 -10.44 -0.62 -4.43
CA ILE A 15 -9.18 -1.26 -4.01
C ILE A 15 -8.69 -2.19 -5.11
N TRP A 16 -9.56 -3.04 -5.67
CA TRP A 16 -9.18 -3.95 -6.75
C TRP A 16 -8.70 -3.23 -8.01
N ARG A 17 -9.30 -2.09 -8.38
CA ARG A 17 -8.82 -1.28 -9.51
C ARG A 17 -7.41 -0.72 -9.27
N ILE A 18 -7.12 -0.31 -8.03
CA ILE A 18 -5.78 0.17 -7.65
C ILE A 18 -4.78 -0.98 -7.65
N GLU A 19 -5.11 -2.10 -7.00
CA GLU A 19 -4.23 -3.28 -6.92
C GLU A 19 -3.93 -3.89 -8.30
N SER A 20 -4.87 -3.78 -9.25
CA SER A 20 -4.68 -4.25 -10.63
C SER A 20 -4.01 -3.23 -11.55
N GLY A 21 -3.65 -2.03 -11.05
CA GLY A 21 -3.05 -0.96 -11.85
C GLY A 21 -3.99 -0.31 -12.86
N LYS A 22 -5.30 -0.56 -12.76
CA LYS A 22 -6.32 0.05 -13.64
C LYS A 22 -6.63 1.50 -13.28
N THR A 23 -6.27 1.94 -12.07
CA THR A 23 -6.53 3.30 -11.58
C THR A 23 -5.45 3.71 -10.60
N ASP A 24 -4.90 4.91 -10.78
CA ASP A 24 -3.96 5.48 -9.84
C ASP A 24 -4.64 5.83 -8.51
N THR A 25 -3.87 5.74 -7.43
CA THR A 25 -4.33 6.11 -6.10
C THR A 25 -3.94 7.53 -5.74
N LYS A 26 -4.76 8.19 -4.91
CA LYS A 26 -4.40 9.49 -4.32
C LYS A 26 -3.49 9.27 -3.11
N GLY A 27 -2.53 10.17 -2.87
CA GLY A 27 -1.64 10.08 -1.70
C GLY A 27 -2.39 9.98 -0.36
N SER A 28 -3.49 10.71 -0.20
CA SER A 28 -4.34 10.65 1.00
C SER A 28 -5.03 9.29 1.19
N PHE A 29 -5.36 8.59 0.10
CA PHE A 29 -5.90 7.24 0.16
C PHE A 29 -4.82 6.25 0.59
N LEU A 30 -3.64 6.34 -0.01
CA LEU A 30 -2.52 5.46 0.28
C LEU A 30 -2.13 5.54 1.76
N PHE A 31 -2.07 6.75 2.33
CA PHE A 31 -1.81 6.97 3.75
C PHE A 31 -2.85 6.28 4.65
N LYS A 32 -4.15 6.42 4.34
CA LYS A 32 -5.23 5.75 5.07
C LYS A 32 -5.12 4.23 4.97
N PHE A 33 -4.77 3.71 3.78
CA PHE A 33 -4.62 2.27 3.55
C PHE A 33 -3.48 1.67 4.37
N ILE A 34 -2.31 2.31 4.37
CA ILE A 34 -1.15 1.91 5.17
C ILE A 34 -1.52 1.90 6.66
N THR A 35 -2.19 2.95 7.13
CA THR A 35 -2.65 3.04 8.53
C THR A 35 -3.65 1.93 8.85
N ALA A 36 -4.59 1.62 7.95
CA ALA A 36 -5.61 0.60 8.15
C ALA A 36 -5.03 -0.82 8.29
N VAL A 37 -3.87 -1.08 7.66
CA VAL A 37 -3.13 -2.34 7.78
C VAL A 37 -2.04 -2.31 8.85
N SER A 38 -2.01 -1.26 9.68
CA SER A 38 -0.98 -1.04 10.72
C SER A 38 0.46 -1.02 10.17
N GLY A 39 0.63 -0.53 8.93
CA GLY A 39 1.93 -0.31 8.31
C GLY A 39 2.52 1.06 8.64
N ASP A 40 3.81 1.23 8.34
CA ASP A 40 4.53 2.51 8.46
C ASP A 40 4.68 3.15 7.06
N PRO A 41 4.21 4.40 6.84
CA PRO A 41 4.37 5.08 5.57
C PRO A 41 5.83 5.21 5.09
N ASN A 42 6.79 5.24 6.01
CA ASN A 42 8.21 5.31 5.66
C ASN A 42 8.70 4.05 4.96
N ASP A 43 8.09 2.89 5.24
CA ASP A 43 8.49 1.62 4.62
C ASP A 43 8.26 1.67 3.10
N VAL A 44 7.20 2.34 2.66
CA VAL A 44 6.82 2.42 1.25
C VAL A 44 7.22 3.73 0.57
N ALA A 45 7.84 4.67 1.30
CA ALA A 45 8.24 5.98 0.76
C ALA A 45 9.19 5.86 -0.44
N LEU A 46 10.07 4.85 -0.43
CA LEU A 46 10.97 4.53 -1.54
C LEU A 46 10.23 4.02 -2.78
N LEU A 47 9.09 3.36 -2.59
CA LEU A 47 8.25 2.84 -3.68
C LEU A 47 7.38 3.96 -4.26
N ILE A 48 6.80 4.79 -3.41
CA ILE A 48 5.88 5.87 -3.81
C ILE A 48 6.57 6.90 -4.72
N ASN A 49 7.84 7.20 -4.43
CA ASN A 49 8.60 8.18 -5.21
C ASN A 49 9.32 7.55 -6.42
N ASN A 50 9.20 6.22 -6.62
CA ASN A 50 9.81 5.52 -7.74
C ASN A 50 8.73 5.13 -8.77
N PRO A 51 8.64 5.83 -9.93
CA PRO A 51 7.66 5.52 -10.96
C PRO A 51 7.89 4.15 -11.63
N LEU A 52 9.04 3.52 -11.40
CA LEU A 52 9.38 2.18 -11.90
C LEU A 52 9.21 1.09 -10.83
N ALA A 53 8.70 1.42 -9.64
CA ALA A 53 8.51 0.44 -8.58
C ALA A 53 7.58 -0.68 -9.04
N THR A 54 8.02 -1.92 -8.87
CA THR A 54 7.21 -3.11 -9.20
C THR A 54 6.65 -3.78 -7.95
N LYS A 55 5.87 -4.85 -8.15
CA LYS A 55 5.40 -5.71 -7.05
C LYS A 55 6.57 -6.32 -6.27
N GLU A 56 7.61 -6.75 -6.98
CA GLU A 56 8.80 -7.38 -6.39
C GLU A 56 9.57 -6.43 -5.48
N ASP A 57 9.62 -5.13 -5.81
CA ASP A 57 10.19 -4.10 -4.92
C ASP A 57 9.40 -4.00 -3.62
N GLY A 58 8.06 -4.04 -3.70
CA GLY A 58 7.18 -4.08 -2.53
C GLY A 58 7.44 -5.30 -1.64
N GLU A 59 7.57 -6.48 -2.23
CA GLU A 59 7.88 -7.72 -1.50
C GLU A 59 9.28 -7.69 -0.87
N ARG A 60 10.26 -7.07 -1.54
CA ARG A 60 11.62 -6.87 -1.00
C ARG A 60 11.59 -5.95 0.23
N VAL A 61 10.93 -4.81 0.14
CA VAL A 61 10.75 -3.88 1.27
C VAL A 61 10.08 -4.57 2.46
N ALA A 62 9.00 -5.32 2.21
CA ALA A 62 8.29 -6.04 3.27
C ALA A 62 9.15 -7.11 3.96
N ARG A 63 10.05 -7.78 3.22
CA ARG A 63 11.02 -8.73 3.81
C ARG A 63 12.04 -8.03 4.69
N LEU A 64 12.67 -6.96 4.21
CA LEU A 64 13.66 -6.19 4.96
C LEU A 64 13.09 -5.68 6.29
N ARG A 65 11.85 -5.19 6.30
CA ARG A 65 11.18 -4.73 7.52
C ARG A 65 10.98 -5.86 8.54
N LYS A 66 10.58 -7.05 8.10
CA LYS A 66 10.44 -8.22 9.00
C LYS A 66 11.74 -8.65 9.63
N GLU A 67 12.87 -8.46 8.94
CA GLU A 67 14.20 -8.76 9.47
C GLU A 67 14.66 -7.72 10.50
N LEU A 68 14.27 -6.45 10.36
CA LEU A 68 14.58 -5.36 11.30
C LEU A 68 13.77 -5.39 12.60
N ILE A 69 12.60 -6.06 12.61
CA ILE A 69 11.71 -6.16 13.79
C ILE A 69 11.96 -7.48 14.57
N LYS A 70 12.89 -8.33 14.12
CA LYS A 70 13.36 -9.48 14.92
C LYS A 70 14.30 -9.05 16.03
#